data_AF-A0A196SIV2-F1
#
_entry.id   AF-A0A196SIV2-F1
#
_cell.length_a   1.000
_cell.length_b   1.000
_cell.length_c   1.000
_cell.angle_alpha   90.00
_cell.angle_beta   90.00
_cell.angle_gamma   90.00
#
_symmetry.space_group_name_H-M   'P 1'
#
loop_
_entity.id
_entity.type
_entity.pdbx_description
1 polymer ?
#
loop_
_entity_poly.entity_id
_entity_poly.type
_entity_poly.pdbx_seq_one_letter_code
_entity_poly.pdbx_strand_id
1 'polypeptide(L)'
;MEATTESSMMEFLFNEELDEVLAAYEAAQVPARVIAKTQAANRVKVSVNGAVVLDEDEKALHDLWEATSFELDKLQSNPACAEQEQEGLKKRHKPAWKLTYEPRATPAEWLASASKYRVAIIREEGSKGECEVVVRVGFKSTWCLYLWLYRNPG
;
A
#
# COMPACT_ATOMS: atom_id res chain seq x y z
N MET A 1 -11.27 27.36 27.18
CA MET A 1 -12.04 26.13 26.90
C MET A 1 -11.10 25.20 26.19
N GLU A 2 -10.52 24.28 26.96
CA GLU A 2 -9.45 23.39 26.55
C GLU A 2 -10.09 22.23 25.76
N ALA A 3 -9.82 22.16 24.46
CA ALA A 3 -10.28 21.05 23.64
C ALA A 3 -9.39 19.86 23.95
N THR A 4 -9.88 18.93 24.77
CA THR A 4 -9.31 17.60 24.90
C THR A 4 -9.46 16.89 23.57
N THR A 5 -8.36 16.76 22.83
CA THR A 5 -8.32 15.99 21.59
C THR A 5 -8.45 14.50 21.95
N GLU A 6 -9.68 14.01 22.04
CA GLU A 6 -9.93 12.57 22.12
C GLU A 6 -9.39 11.91 20.86
N SER A 7 -8.58 10.86 21.04
CA SER A 7 -8.02 10.09 19.93
C SER A 7 -9.16 9.45 19.16
N SER A 8 -9.48 10.03 17.99
CA SER A 8 -10.55 9.58 17.12
C SER A 8 -9.95 8.79 15.96
N MET A 9 -10.48 7.60 15.71
CA MET A 9 -10.08 6.75 14.59
C MET A 9 -11.11 6.88 13.46
N MET A 10 -10.64 7.04 12.23
CA MET A 10 -11.48 7.08 11.03
C MET A 10 -11.39 5.73 10.31
N GLU A 11 -12.53 5.08 10.15
CA GLU A 11 -12.62 3.80 9.43
C GLU A 11 -13.35 3.98 8.10
N PHE A 12 -12.91 3.22 7.10
CA PHE A 12 -13.59 3.12 5.81
C PHE A 12 -14.38 1.82 5.77
N LEU A 13 -15.69 1.93 5.61
CA LEU A 13 -16.61 0.79 5.57
C LEU A 13 -17.30 0.71 4.21
N PHE A 14 -17.58 -0.50 3.75
CA PHE A 14 -18.52 -0.67 2.65
C PHE A 14 -19.93 -0.33 3.14
N ASN A 15 -20.76 0.24 2.26
CA ASN A 15 -22.08 0.73 2.66
C ASN A 15 -23.01 -0.39 3.17
N GLU A 16 -22.73 -1.64 2.81
CA GLU A 16 -23.47 -2.83 3.22
C GLU A 16 -23.16 -3.26 4.66
N GLU A 17 -21.99 -2.89 5.19
CA GLU A 17 -21.51 -3.27 6.52
C GLU A 17 -21.78 -2.18 7.57
N LEU A 18 -22.27 -1.01 7.14
CA LEU A 18 -22.38 0.18 7.98
C LEU A 18 -23.27 -0.05 9.21
N ASP A 19 -24.45 -0.65 9.02
CA ASP A 19 -25.42 -0.86 10.09
C ASP A 19 -24.90 -1.87 11.13
N GLU A 20 -24.26 -2.95 10.66
CA GLU A 20 -23.68 -3.98 11.53
C GLU A 20 -22.54 -3.42 12.36
N VAL A 21 -21.68 -2.60 11.75
CA VAL A 21 -20.55 -1.97 12.45
C VAL A 21 -21.05 -0.95 13.47
N LEU A 22 -21.99 -0.07 13.10
CA LEU A 22 -22.55 0.90 14.07
C LEU A 22 -23.19 0.20 15.27
N ALA A 23 -23.88 -0.92 15.06
CA ALA A 23 -24.44 -1.73 16.14
C ALA A 23 -23.35 -2.35 17.04
N ALA A 24 -22.23 -2.80 16.46
CA ALA A 24 -21.10 -3.32 17.22
C ALA A 24 -20.44 -2.23 18.09
N TYR A 25 -20.25 -1.02 17.55
CA TYR A 25 -19.74 0.14 18.30
C TYR A 25 -20.68 0.54 19.44
N GLU A 26 -22.00 0.56 19.18
CA GLU A 26 -23.02 0.83 20.20
C GLU A 26 -22.98 -0.21 21.32
N ALA A 27 -22.91 -1.50 20.98
CA ALA A 27 -22.80 -2.59 21.94
C ALA A 27 -21.53 -2.49 22.81
N ALA A 28 -20.44 -1.98 22.24
CA ALA A 28 -19.18 -1.71 22.95
C ALA A 28 -19.18 -0.36 23.70
N GLN A 29 -20.27 0.42 23.64
CA GLN A 29 -20.38 1.76 24.21
C GLN A 29 -19.34 2.76 23.69
N VAL A 30 -18.90 2.57 22.43
CA VAL A 30 -17.96 3.46 21.75
C VAL A 30 -18.75 4.39 20.81
N PRO A 31 -18.67 5.72 20.97
CA PRO A 31 -19.37 6.65 20.09
C PRO A 31 -18.86 6.55 18.65
N ALA A 32 -19.76 6.26 17.71
CA ALA A 32 -19.46 6.25 16.28
C ALA A 32 -20.44 7.15 15.51
N ARG A 33 -19.95 7.82 14.47
CA ARG A 33 -20.75 8.70 13.61
C ARG A 33 -20.26 8.62 12.17
N VAL A 34 -21.22 8.59 11.24
CA VAL A 34 -20.92 8.77 9.82
C VAL A 34 -20.60 10.22 9.56
N ILE A 35 -19.39 10.50 9.08
CA ILE A 35 -18.91 11.87 8.80
C ILE A 35 -18.79 12.17 7.31
N ALA A 36 -18.74 11.15 6.46
CA ALA A 36 -18.56 11.32 5.02
C ALA A 36 -19.10 10.11 4.24
N LYS A 37 -19.26 10.31 2.93
CA LYS A 37 -19.47 9.24 1.94
C LYS A 37 -18.55 9.47 0.76
N THR A 38 -18.06 8.40 0.15
CA THR A 38 -17.26 8.49 -1.07
C THR A 38 -18.15 8.66 -2.29
N GLN A 39 -17.59 9.24 -3.35
CA GLN A 39 -18.27 9.41 -4.64
C GLN A 39 -17.29 9.18 -5.78
N ALA A 40 -17.82 8.87 -6.97
CA ALA A 40 -16.98 8.62 -8.14
C ALA A 40 -16.36 9.90 -8.74
N ALA A 41 -16.89 11.07 -8.38
CA ALA A 41 -16.35 12.35 -8.84
C ALA A 41 -15.13 12.76 -8.01
N ASN A 42 -14.09 13.30 -8.66
CA ASN A 42 -12.85 13.78 -8.03
C ASN A 42 -13.04 15.12 -7.33
N ARG A 43 -14.02 15.23 -6.45
CA ARG A 43 -14.38 16.47 -5.76
C ARG A 43 -14.59 16.19 -4.28
N VAL A 44 -13.95 16.99 -3.44
CA VAL A 44 -14.11 16.95 -1.98
C VAL A 44 -14.99 18.11 -1.56
N LYS A 45 -16.12 17.80 -0.93
CA LYS A 45 -17.06 18.78 -0.40
C LYS A 45 -17.25 18.57 1.10
N VAL A 46 -16.99 19.62 1.87
CA VAL A 46 -17.18 19.61 3.33
C VAL A 46 -18.20 20.69 3.68
N SER A 47 -19.17 20.31 4.50
CA SER A 47 -20.19 21.22 5.01
C SER A 47 -20.30 21.14 6.53
N VAL A 48 -20.40 22.30 7.18
CA VAL A 48 -20.62 22.42 8.61
C VAL A 48 -21.96 23.12 8.83
N ASN A 49 -22.88 22.50 9.56
CA ASN A 49 -24.22 23.03 9.80
C ASN A 49 -24.98 23.43 8.51
N GLY A 50 -24.77 22.67 7.42
CA GLY A 50 -25.37 22.92 6.12
C GLY A 50 -24.66 23.97 5.26
N ALA A 51 -23.71 24.74 5.82
CA ALA A 51 -22.89 25.67 5.05
C ALA A 51 -21.69 24.95 4.44
N VAL A 52 -21.45 25.14 3.15
CA VAL A 52 -20.27 24.58 2.45
C VAL A 52 -19.04 25.39 2.85
N VAL A 53 -18.04 24.72 3.43
CA VAL A 53 -16.78 25.35 3.88
C VAL A 53 -15.58 24.97 3.01
N LEU A 54 -15.70 23.86 2.27
CA LEU A 54 -14.72 23.41 1.28
C LEU A 54 -15.46 22.77 0.12
N ASP A 55 -15.10 23.14 -1.10
CA ASP A 55 -15.56 22.50 -2.33
C ASP A 55 -14.41 22.61 -3.32
N GLU A 56 -13.57 21.58 -3.38
CA GLU A 56 -12.32 21.59 -4.15
C GLU A 56 -12.10 20.30 -4.91
N ASP A 57 -11.26 20.38 -5.95
CA ASP A 57 -10.84 19.21 -6.72
C ASP A 57 -9.91 18.35 -5.85
N GLU A 58 -10.18 17.05 -5.81
CA GLU A 58 -9.42 16.10 -4.99
C GLU A 58 -7.94 16.07 -5.38
N LYS A 59 -7.61 16.23 -6.66
CA LYS A 59 -6.22 16.25 -7.13
C LYS A 59 -5.51 17.52 -6.73
N ALA A 60 -6.20 18.66 -6.72
CA ALA A 60 -5.62 19.91 -6.24
C ALA A 60 -5.25 19.83 -4.74
N LEU A 61 -6.10 19.17 -3.95
CA LEU A 61 -5.82 18.91 -2.53
C LEU A 61 -4.65 17.92 -2.36
N HIS A 62 -4.58 16.88 -3.19
CA HIS A 62 -3.47 15.93 -3.18
C HIS A 62 -2.13 16.60 -3.59
N ASP A 63 -2.14 17.45 -4.62
CA ASP A 63 -0.97 18.23 -5.03
C ASP A 63 -0.47 19.13 -3.91
N LEU A 64 -1.39 19.78 -3.18
CA LEU A 64 -1.06 20.60 -2.03
C LEU A 64 -0.46 19.77 -0.89
N TRP A 65 -1.03 18.59 -0.63
CA TRP A 65 -0.54 17.68 0.40
C TRP A 65 0.89 17.19 0.12
N GLU A 66 1.21 16.85 -1.13
CA GLU A 66 2.55 16.37 -1.52
C GLU A 66 3.58 17.47 -1.79
N ALA A 67 3.18 18.75 -1.82
CA ALA A 67 4.05 19.84 -2.25
C ALA A 67 5.38 19.88 -1.48
N THR A 68 5.36 19.64 -0.18
CA THR A 68 6.58 19.62 0.65
C THR A 68 7.45 18.40 0.36
N SER A 69 6.85 17.22 0.14
CA SER A 69 7.58 15.99 -0.24
C SER A 69 8.38 16.24 -1.52
N PHE A 70 7.76 16.85 -2.53
CA PHE A 70 8.42 17.15 -3.80
C PHE A 70 9.58 18.14 -3.68
N GLU A 71 9.46 19.16 -2.83
CA GLU A 71 10.56 20.09 -2.59
C GLU A 71 11.74 19.41 -1.88
N LEU A 72 11.47 18.48 -0.96
CA LEU A 72 12.51 17.66 -0.33
C LEU A 72 13.17 16.72 -1.34
N ASP A 73 12.39 16.08 -2.20
CA ASP A 73 12.89 15.17 -3.24
C ASP A 73 13.80 15.85 -4.25
N LYS A 74 13.52 17.10 -4.62
CA LYS A 74 14.41 17.91 -5.48
C LYS A 74 15.76 18.20 -4.82
N LEU A 75 15.84 18.23 -3.49
CA LEU A 75 17.09 18.47 -2.76
C LEU A 75 17.95 17.20 -2.61
N GLN A 76 17.32 16.02 -2.54
CA GLN A 76 18.01 14.74 -2.26
C GLN A 76 18.16 13.81 -3.47
N SER A 77 17.41 14.06 -4.55
CA SER A 77 17.38 13.23 -5.75
C SER A 77 17.53 14.05 -7.03
N ASN A 78 17.39 13.43 -8.20
CA ASN A 78 17.42 14.16 -9.47
C ASN A 78 16.17 15.04 -9.58
N PRO A 79 16.30 16.38 -9.63
CA PRO A 79 15.15 17.28 -9.69
C PRO A 79 14.24 17.02 -10.89
N ALA A 80 14.80 16.63 -12.03
CA ALA A 80 14.02 16.34 -13.23
C ALA A 80 13.10 15.11 -13.05
N CYS A 81 13.51 14.12 -12.25
CA CYS A 81 12.66 12.97 -11.93
C CYS A 81 11.53 13.37 -10.99
N ALA A 82 11.83 14.15 -9.94
CA ALA A 82 10.83 14.64 -9.00
C ALA A 82 9.78 15.54 -9.69
N GLU A 83 10.20 16.42 -10.61
CA GLU A 83 9.30 17.24 -11.42
C GLU A 83 8.42 16.40 -12.35
N GLN A 84 8.99 15.38 -13.01
CA GLN A 84 8.23 14.45 -13.85
C GLN A 84 7.18 13.66 -13.06
N GLU A 85 7.52 13.23 -11.85
CA GLU A 85 6.58 12.55 -10.95
C GLU A 85 5.46 13.49 -10.53
N GLN A 86 5.80 14.70 -10.07
CA GLN A 86 4.83 15.72 -9.66
C GLN A 86 3.82 16.06 -10.78
N GLU A 87 4.30 16.27 -12.01
CA GLU A 87 3.44 16.51 -13.16
C GLU A 87 2.64 15.27 -13.61
N GLY A 88 3.19 14.08 -13.39
CA GLY A 88 2.55 12.80 -13.67
C GLY A 88 1.35 12.52 -12.75
N LEU A 89 1.48 12.80 -11.45
CA LEU A 89 0.42 12.54 -10.47
C LEU A 89 -0.87 13.33 -10.76
N LYS A 90 -0.77 14.58 -11.22
CA LYS A 90 -1.90 15.42 -11.64
C LYS A 90 -2.81 14.75 -12.68
N LYS A 91 -2.19 14.00 -13.59
CA LYS A 91 -2.85 13.36 -14.74
C LYS A 91 -3.02 11.86 -14.55
N ARG A 92 -2.61 11.31 -13.41
CA ARG A 92 -2.65 9.87 -13.16
C ARG A 92 -4.10 9.39 -13.11
N HIS A 93 -4.35 8.30 -13.81
CA HIS A 93 -5.59 7.55 -13.76
C HIS A 93 -5.27 6.10 -13.41
N LYS A 94 -6.24 5.38 -12.84
CA LYS A 94 -6.10 3.95 -12.55
C LYS A 94 -5.70 3.21 -13.83
N PRO A 95 -4.57 2.46 -13.85
CA PRO A 95 -4.21 1.68 -15.02
C PRO A 95 -5.28 0.63 -15.33
N ALA A 96 -5.56 0.42 -16.62
CA ALA A 96 -6.40 -0.67 -17.08
C ALA A 96 -5.56 -1.96 -17.12
N TRP A 97 -5.52 -2.69 -16.00
CA TRP A 97 -4.86 -3.97 -15.93
C TRP A 97 -5.63 -5.01 -16.75
N LYS A 98 -5.01 -5.56 -17.79
CA LYS A 98 -5.57 -6.67 -18.56
C LYS A 98 -4.59 -7.84 -18.52
N LEU A 99 -5.04 -8.96 -17.96
CA LEU A 99 -4.27 -10.19 -17.99
C LEU A 99 -4.52 -10.93 -19.31
N THR A 100 -3.45 -11.45 -19.90
CA THR A 100 -3.51 -12.33 -21.06
C THR A 100 -3.70 -13.81 -20.67
N TYR A 101 -3.81 -14.07 -19.37
CA TYR A 101 -4.01 -15.40 -18.78
C TYR A 101 -4.90 -15.31 -17.54
N GLU A 102 -5.45 -16.44 -17.12
CA GLU A 102 -6.17 -16.54 -15.85
C GLU A 102 -5.22 -16.95 -14.73
N PRO A 103 -5.06 -16.14 -13.66
CA PRO A 103 -4.33 -16.56 -12.47
C PRO A 103 -5.02 -17.78 -11.85
N ARG A 104 -4.26 -18.85 -11.61
CA ARG A 104 -4.74 -20.04 -10.93
C ARG A 104 -3.73 -20.46 -9.87
N ALA A 105 -4.21 -21.09 -8.80
CA ALA A 105 -3.34 -21.67 -7.79
C ALA A 105 -2.46 -22.76 -8.42
N THR A 106 -1.23 -22.90 -7.92
CA THR A 106 -0.35 -24.01 -8.31
C THR A 106 -1.02 -25.33 -7.94
N PRO A 107 -1.13 -26.30 -8.87
CA PRO A 107 -1.70 -27.62 -8.59
C PRO A 107 -1.06 -28.30 -7.37
N ALA A 108 -1.90 -28.85 -6.48
CA ALA A 108 -1.44 -29.48 -5.24
C ALA A 108 -0.49 -30.66 -5.50
N GLU A 109 -0.69 -31.38 -6.61
CA GLU A 109 0.18 -32.46 -7.06
C GLU A 109 1.63 -32.00 -7.35
N TRP A 110 1.81 -30.78 -7.87
CA TRP A 110 3.14 -30.23 -8.14
C TRP A 110 3.81 -29.76 -6.85
N LEU A 111 3.03 -29.21 -5.92
CA LEU A 111 3.52 -28.83 -4.59
C LEU A 111 3.88 -30.06 -3.74
N ALA A 112 3.14 -31.16 -3.85
CA ALA A 112 3.35 -32.41 -3.15
C ALA A 112 4.39 -33.32 -3.82
N SER A 113 4.76 -33.06 -5.07
CA SER A 113 5.76 -33.84 -5.80
C SER A 113 7.06 -33.96 -5.01
N ALA A 114 7.57 -35.19 -4.88
CA ALA A 114 8.87 -35.46 -4.29
C ALA A 114 10.03 -35.04 -5.21
N SER A 115 9.78 -34.98 -6.53
CA SER A 115 10.73 -34.62 -7.58
C SER A 115 10.78 -33.11 -7.78
N LYS A 116 11.25 -32.39 -6.76
CA LYS A 116 11.41 -30.93 -6.79
C LYS A 116 12.76 -30.54 -7.38
N TYR A 117 12.78 -29.56 -8.29
CA TYR A 117 14.02 -28.97 -8.79
C TYR A 117 14.79 -28.27 -7.65
N ARG A 118 16.12 -28.32 -7.69
CA ARG A 118 16.94 -27.53 -6.76
C ARG A 118 17.23 -26.19 -7.40
N VAL A 119 16.97 -25.11 -6.66
CA VAL A 119 17.24 -23.74 -7.10
C VAL A 119 18.31 -23.17 -6.17
N ALA A 120 19.43 -22.72 -6.75
CA ALA A 120 20.44 -21.97 -6.01
C ALA A 120 20.00 -20.50 -5.96
N ILE A 121 19.80 -19.98 -4.74
CA ILE A 121 19.54 -18.56 -4.53
C ILE A 121 20.87 -17.93 -4.14
N ILE A 122 21.41 -17.12 -5.06
CA ILE A 122 22.71 -16.46 -4.88
C ILE A 122 22.47 -15.19 -4.07
N ARG A 123 23.27 -15.01 -3.01
CA ARG A 123 23.21 -13.86 -2.12
C ARG A 123 24.62 -13.37 -1.81
N GLU A 124 24.80 -12.05 -1.83
CA GLU A 124 26.01 -11.38 -1.35
C GLU A 124 25.71 -10.60 -0.05
N GLU A 125 26.75 -10.18 0.67
CA GLU A 125 26.61 -9.20 1.75
C GLU A 125 25.92 -7.93 1.23
N GLY A 126 24.92 -7.43 1.96
CA GLY A 126 24.10 -6.30 1.53
C GLY A 126 22.93 -6.64 0.60
N SER A 127 22.85 -7.87 0.07
CA SER A 127 21.66 -8.34 -0.65
C SER A 127 20.44 -8.41 0.27
N LYS A 128 19.29 -7.93 -0.22
CA LYS A 128 17.97 -7.99 0.42
C LYS A 128 16.93 -8.48 -0.59
N GLY A 129 15.94 -9.22 -0.11
CA GLY A 129 14.80 -9.71 -0.91
C GLY A 129 14.82 -11.21 -1.20
N GLU A 130 15.90 -11.92 -0.87
CA GLU A 130 16.02 -13.37 -1.06
C GLU A 130 14.94 -14.17 -0.31
N CYS A 131 14.49 -13.69 0.86
CA CYS A 131 13.42 -14.33 1.61
C CYS A 131 12.10 -14.42 0.82
N GLU A 132 11.74 -13.38 0.07
CA GLU A 132 10.52 -13.38 -0.75
C GLU A 132 10.59 -14.43 -1.88
N VAL A 133 11.79 -14.58 -2.45
CA VAL A 133 12.08 -15.58 -3.49
C VAL A 133 12.01 -16.99 -2.91
N VAL A 134 12.63 -17.23 -1.75
CA VAL A 134 12.61 -18.54 -1.05
C VAL A 134 11.17 -19.02 -0.82
N VAL A 135 10.31 -18.14 -0.28
CA VAL A 135 8.94 -18.49 0.11
C VAL A 135 8.07 -18.84 -1.11
N ARG A 136 8.23 -18.12 -2.23
CA ARG A 136 7.43 -18.37 -3.44
C ARG A 136 7.81 -19.64 -4.19
N VAL A 137 9.07 -20.02 -4.10
CA VAL A 137 9.66 -21.05 -4.95
C VAL A 137 9.24 -22.43 -4.39
N GLY A 138 9.02 -22.62 -3.09
CA GLY A 138 8.36 -23.83 -2.56
C GLY A 138 9.13 -25.14 -2.79
N PHE A 139 10.42 -25.05 -3.11
CA PHE A 139 11.32 -26.18 -3.35
C PHE A 139 12.00 -26.64 -2.05
N LYS A 140 12.36 -27.93 -2.01
CA LYS A 140 12.60 -28.69 -0.78
C LYS A 140 13.89 -28.38 -0.02
N SER A 141 14.67 -27.39 -0.43
CA SER A 141 15.93 -27.04 0.23
C SER A 141 16.51 -25.78 -0.37
N THR A 142 16.17 -24.63 0.20
CA THR A 142 16.90 -23.39 -0.01
C THR A 142 18.13 -23.42 0.89
N TRP A 143 19.25 -23.88 0.33
CA TRP A 143 20.54 -23.64 0.95
C TRP A 143 20.87 -22.16 0.73
N CYS A 144 20.84 -21.39 1.80
CA CYS A 144 21.48 -20.09 1.83
C CYS A 144 22.99 -20.37 1.81
N LEU A 145 23.56 -20.55 0.61
CA LEU A 145 25.01 -20.63 0.46
C LEU A 145 25.53 -19.22 0.75
N TYR A 146 25.95 -18.98 2.00
CA TYR A 146 27.01 -18.02 2.21
C TYR A 146 28.17 -18.52 1.37
N LEU A 147 28.59 -17.72 0.39
CA LEU A 147 29.88 -17.92 -0.26
C LEU A 147 30.93 -17.82 0.86
N TRP A 148 31.30 -18.96 1.43
CA TRP A 148 32.46 -19.10 2.32
C TRP A 148 33.71 -19.04 1.45
N LEU A 149 33.91 -17.92 0.74
CA LEU A 149 35.05 -17.71 -0.16
C LEU A 149 36.10 -16.76 0.43
N TYR A 150 36.02 -16.43 1.73
CA TYR A 150 36.96 -15.52 2.39
C TYR A 150 37.48 -15.99 3.75
N ARG A 151 37.62 -17.31 3.98
CA ARG A 151 38.31 -17.78 5.20
C ARG A 151 39.00 -19.13 5.07
N ASN A 152 39.91 -19.24 4.11
CA ASN A 152 40.97 -20.24 4.18
C ASN A 152 42.26 -19.52 4.66
N PRO A 153 42.59 -19.53 5.96
CA PRO A 153 43.94 -19.17 6.39
C PRO A 153 44.82 -20.40 6.12
N GLY A 154 45.55 -20.35 5.01
CA GLY A 154 46.81 -21.09 4.90
C GLY A 154 47.87 -20.44 5.79
#